data_AF-A0A7N0UXX6-F1
#
_entry.id   AF-A0A7N0UXX6-F1
#
_cell.length_a   1.000
_cell.length_b   1.000
_cell.length_c   1.000
_cell.angle_alpha   90.00
_cell.angle_beta   90.00
_cell.angle_gamma   90.00
#
_symmetry.space_group_name_H-M   'P 1'
#
loop_
_entity.id
_entity.type
_entity.pdbx_description
1 polymer ?
#
loop_
_entity_poly.entity_id
_entity_poly.type
_entity_poly.pdbx_seq_one_letter_code
_entity_poly.pdbx_strand_id
1 'polypeptide(L)'
;MNEEWRRRRRGCRHRPWKCNPAWERGRRRRRKCCRNRCVDVYSDVNHCGFCRRRCPFGWSCCARRCVDTRFSRRHCGRCFNRCPHRTSCYMGMCGYADEFAELPQQPDPPLDETPETDLLVDDEYQQPPAHAQPPPPWLL
;
A
#
# COMPACT_ATOMS: atom_id res chain seq x y z
N MET A 1 -9.82 54.14 14.63
CA MET A 1 -9.07 53.00 14.05
C MET A 1 -10.06 52.02 13.41
N ASN A 2 -10.14 51.99 12.07
CA ASN A 2 -11.28 51.41 11.31
C ASN A 2 -11.31 49.86 11.35
N GLU A 3 -12.49 49.27 11.61
CA GLU A 3 -12.77 47.84 11.64
C GLU A 3 -12.47 47.08 10.33
N GLU A 4 -12.48 47.77 9.18
CA GLU A 4 -12.11 47.20 7.89
C GLU A 4 -10.65 46.70 7.83
N TRP A 5 -9.73 47.41 8.50
CA TRP A 5 -8.33 47.00 8.58
C TRP A 5 -8.13 45.77 9.47
N ARG A 6 -8.95 45.62 10.52
CA ARG A 6 -8.99 44.40 11.34
C ARG A 6 -9.51 43.20 10.54
N ARG A 7 -10.51 43.38 9.65
CA ARG A 7 -10.98 42.33 8.73
C ARG A 7 -9.90 41.88 7.73
N ARG A 8 -9.12 42.81 7.15
CA ARG A 8 -8.05 42.50 6.17
C ARG A 8 -6.90 41.67 6.75
N ARG A 9 -6.66 41.72 8.07
CA ARG A 9 -5.60 40.92 8.74
C ARG A 9 -6.07 39.57 9.31
N ARG A 10 -7.38 39.27 9.29
CA ARG A 10 -7.93 38.02 9.84
C ARG A 10 -7.58 36.76 9.01
N GLY A 11 -7.31 36.89 7.71
CA GLY A 11 -6.99 35.77 6.84
C GLY A 11 -5.48 35.53 6.62
N CYS A 12 -5.12 34.46 5.91
CA CYS A 12 -3.71 34.06 5.72
C CYS A 12 -3.03 34.67 4.50
N ARG A 13 -3.74 35.47 3.68
CA ARG A 13 -3.25 36.00 2.39
C ARG A 13 -1.93 36.76 2.51
N HIS A 14 -1.77 37.56 3.57
CA HIS A 14 -0.55 38.36 3.81
C HIS A 14 0.39 37.72 4.85
N ARG A 15 -0.04 36.64 5.52
CA ARG A 15 0.76 35.92 6.52
C ARG A 15 0.57 34.41 6.36
N PRO A 16 1.07 33.79 5.27
CA PRO A 16 0.80 32.38 4.98
C PRO A 16 1.31 31.42 6.06
N TRP A 17 2.42 31.78 6.72
CA TRP A 17 3.06 30.99 7.78
C TRP A 17 2.13 30.73 8.98
N LYS A 18 1.14 31.60 9.22
CA LYS A 18 0.17 31.43 10.32
C LYS A 18 -0.71 30.19 10.18
N CYS A 19 -0.81 29.60 8.98
CA CYS A 19 -1.55 28.36 8.77
C CYS A 19 -0.80 27.14 9.27
N ASN A 20 0.53 27.21 9.36
CA ASN A 20 1.38 26.12 9.79
C ASN A 20 2.37 26.65 10.84
N PRO A 21 1.89 27.10 12.01
CA PRO A 21 2.78 27.51 13.07
C PRO A 21 3.63 26.32 13.48
N ALA A 22 4.95 26.50 13.46
CA ALA A 22 5.83 25.57 14.12
C ALA A 22 5.50 25.66 15.62
N TRP A 23 4.97 24.56 16.18
CA TRP A 23 4.91 24.33 17.63
C TRP A 23 3.73 24.96 18.40
N GLU A 24 2.49 24.54 18.11
CA GLU A 24 1.39 24.68 19.06
C GLU A 24 0.87 23.29 19.47
N ARG A 25 1.10 22.90 20.74
CA ARG A 25 0.46 21.75 21.41
C ARG A 25 0.66 20.37 20.76
N GLY A 26 1.88 20.07 20.28
CA GLY A 26 2.26 18.72 19.87
C GLY A 26 1.62 18.18 18.59
N ARG A 27 0.76 18.94 17.89
CA ARG A 27 0.22 18.56 16.58
C ARG A 27 0.65 19.54 15.49
N ARG A 28 1.66 19.16 14.69
CA ARG A 28 2.01 19.87 13.46
C ARG A 28 0.91 19.67 12.40
N ARG A 29 -0.17 20.45 12.46
CA ARG A 29 -1.16 20.49 11.38
C ARG A 29 -0.56 21.24 10.20
N ARG A 30 -0.16 20.49 9.18
CA ARG A 30 0.47 21.01 7.96
C ARG A 30 -0.60 21.62 7.04
N ARG A 31 -1.16 22.77 7.44
CA ARG A 31 -2.14 23.52 6.64
C ARG A 31 -1.44 24.55 5.75
N LYS A 32 -1.96 24.76 4.55
CA LYS A 32 -1.47 25.78 3.60
C LYS A 32 -2.47 26.91 3.50
N CYS A 33 -1.99 28.13 3.24
CA CYS A 33 -2.87 29.21 2.86
C CYS A 33 -3.36 29.04 1.42
N CYS A 34 -4.67 28.96 1.23
CA CYS A 34 -5.34 28.90 -0.06
C CYS A 34 -6.47 29.96 -0.08
N ARG A 35 -6.38 30.93 -1.01
CA ARG A 35 -7.36 32.03 -1.15
C ARG A 35 -7.76 32.69 0.19
N ASN A 36 -6.77 33.09 0.99
CA ASN A 36 -6.95 33.74 2.31
C ASN A 36 -7.49 32.84 3.44
N ARG A 37 -7.68 31.54 3.20
CA ARG A 37 -8.08 30.55 4.20
C ARG A 37 -6.99 29.50 4.41
N CYS A 38 -6.81 29.04 5.64
CA CYS A 38 -5.95 27.89 5.91
C CYS A 38 -6.72 26.62 5.58
N VAL A 39 -6.18 25.76 4.72
CA VAL A 39 -6.75 24.45 4.39
C VAL A 39 -5.76 23.36 4.76
N ASP A 40 -6.26 22.21 5.20
CA ASP A 40 -5.41 21.06 5.44
C ASP A 40 -4.97 20.50 4.08
N VAL A 41 -3.66 20.35 3.84
CA VAL A 41 -3.17 19.73 2.61
C VAL A 41 -2.67 18.31 2.85
N TYR A 42 -2.81 17.80 4.06
CA TYR A 42 -2.28 16.51 4.49
C TYR A 42 -3.33 15.39 4.43
N SER A 43 -4.59 15.72 4.70
CA SER A 43 -5.71 14.78 4.80
C SER A 43 -6.96 15.20 4.01
N ASP A 44 -7.07 16.46 3.59
CA ASP A 44 -8.23 16.93 2.81
C ASP A 44 -8.15 16.40 1.37
N VAL A 45 -9.14 15.61 0.99
CA VAL A 45 -9.29 15.02 -0.35
C VAL A 45 -9.37 16.07 -1.46
N ASN A 46 -9.83 17.29 -1.16
CA ASN A 46 -9.99 18.39 -2.14
C ASN A 46 -8.76 19.31 -2.23
N HIS A 47 -7.82 19.18 -1.28
CA HIS A 47 -6.64 20.04 -1.19
C HIS A 47 -5.36 19.21 -0.97
N CYS A 48 -5.30 18.00 -1.51
CA CYS A 48 -4.27 17.03 -1.19
C CYS A 48 -2.90 17.46 -1.73
N GLY A 49 -1.99 17.79 -0.82
CA GLY A 49 -0.63 18.29 -1.07
C GLY A 49 -0.54 19.73 -1.58
N PHE A 50 -1.55 20.21 -2.32
CA PHE A 50 -1.66 21.57 -2.84
C PHE A 50 -3.12 22.05 -2.87
N CYS A 51 -3.29 23.38 -2.90
CA CYS A 51 -4.61 23.99 -3.02
C CYS A 51 -5.35 23.46 -4.25
N ARG A 52 -6.62 23.05 -4.09
CA ARG A 52 -7.52 22.61 -5.17
C ARG A 52 -7.06 21.35 -5.90
N ARG A 53 -6.10 20.61 -5.34
CA ARG A 53 -5.72 19.31 -5.87
C ARG A 53 -6.63 18.25 -5.26
N ARG A 54 -7.70 17.91 -5.99
CA ARG A 54 -8.63 16.86 -5.59
C ARG A 54 -8.05 15.48 -5.93
N CYS A 55 -8.20 14.53 -5.01
CA CYS A 55 -7.86 13.14 -5.30
C CYS A 55 -8.88 12.48 -6.24
N PRO A 56 -8.47 11.45 -7.00
CA PRO A 56 -9.40 10.65 -7.79
C PRO A 56 -10.54 10.09 -6.93
N PHE A 57 -11.65 9.75 -7.58
CA PHE A 57 -12.79 9.16 -6.89
C PHE A 57 -12.39 7.87 -6.15
N GLY A 58 -12.83 7.73 -4.90
CA GLY A 58 -12.50 6.60 -4.04
C GLY A 58 -11.09 6.63 -3.42
N TRP A 59 -10.25 7.61 -3.75
CA TRP A 59 -8.89 7.72 -3.17
C TRP A 59 -8.91 8.64 -1.95
N SER A 60 -8.02 8.34 -0.99
CA SER A 60 -7.84 9.16 0.21
C SER A 60 -6.60 10.04 0.10
N CYS A 61 -6.62 11.20 0.76
CA CYS A 61 -5.41 12.00 0.92
C CYS A 61 -4.60 11.50 2.12
N CYS A 62 -3.49 10.82 1.86
CA CYS A 62 -2.55 10.36 2.88
C CYS A 62 -1.23 11.07 2.72
N ALA A 63 -0.83 11.84 3.73
CA ALA A 63 0.47 12.51 3.76
C ALA A 63 0.76 13.40 2.54
N ARG A 64 -0.24 14.18 2.08
CA ARG A 64 -0.15 15.04 0.87
C ARG A 64 -0.17 14.30 -0.46
N ARG A 65 -0.40 12.98 -0.45
CA ARG A 65 -0.50 12.15 -1.64
C ARG A 65 -1.87 11.51 -1.69
N CYS A 66 -2.45 11.47 -2.88
CA CYS A 66 -3.62 10.65 -3.10
C CYS A 66 -3.19 9.19 -3.12
N VAL A 67 -3.87 8.36 -2.34
CA VAL A 67 -3.60 6.92 -2.21
C VAL A 67 -4.91 6.17 -2.32
N ASP A 68 -4.93 5.10 -3.13
CA ASP A 68 -6.04 4.15 -3.12
C ASP A 68 -5.92 3.26 -1.87
N THR A 69 -6.74 3.54 -0.86
CA THR A 69 -6.74 2.78 0.39
C THR A 69 -7.32 1.38 0.22
N ARG A 70 -7.92 1.05 -0.92
CA ARG A 70 -8.52 -0.27 -1.16
C ARG A 70 -7.48 -1.33 -1.51
N PHE A 71 -6.38 -0.92 -2.13
CA PHE A 71 -5.35 -1.84 -2.65
C PHE A 71 -3.95 -1.51 -2.14
N SER A 72 -3.75 -0.34 -1.53
CA SER A 72 -2.45 0.02 -0.97
C SER A 72 -2.17 -0.77 0.31
N ARG A 73 -1.25 -1.73 0.23
CA ARG A 73 -0.74 -2.49 1.39
C ARG A 73 -0.20 -1.63 2.54
N ARG A 74 0.24 -0.40 2.27
CA ARG A 74 0.74 0.55 3.29
C ARG A 74 -0.34 1.48 3.86
N HIS A 75 -1.54 1.48 3.28
CA HIS A 75 -2.65 2.39 3.62
C HIS A 75 -4.00 1.67 3.53
N CYS A 76 -4.06 0.40 3.93
CA CYS A 76 -5.20 -0.45 3.68
C CYS A 76 -6.41 -0.05 4.54
N GLY A 77 -7.52 0.31 3.90
CA GLY A 77 -8.75 0.80 4.54
C GLY A 77 -8.62 2.23 5.10
N ARG A 78 -7.45 2.62 5.60
CA ARG A 78 -7.17 3.98 6.13
C ARG A 78 -5.70 4.36 5.95
N CYS A 79 -5.41 5.65 5.99
CA CYS A 79 -4.03 6.13 5.87
C CYS A 79 -3.10 5.53 6.93
N PHE A 80 -1.92 5.08 6.50
CA PHE A 80 -0.86 4.52 7.34
C PHE A 80 -1.22 3.21 8.04
N ASN A 81 -2.29 2.54 7.61
CA ASN A 81 -2.59 1.19 8.05
C ASN A 81 -1.86 0.19 7.14
N ARG A 82 -0.69 -0.26 7.59
CA ARG A 82 0.10 -1.24 6.85
C ARG A 82 -0.39 -2.65 7.18
N CYS A 83 -0.65 -3.45 6.16
CA CYS A 83 -0.96 -4.86 6.36
C CYS A 83 0.24 -5.63 6.92
N PRO A 84 0.00 -6.68 7.73
CA PRO A 84 1.04 -7.54 8.27
C PRO A 84 1.92 -8.20 7.19
N HIS A 85 2.93 -8.95 7.63
CA HIS A 85 3.86 -9.56 6.70
C HIS A 85 3.13 -10.57 5.79
N ARG A 86 3.50 -10.61 4.50
CA ARG A 86 2.91 -11.45 3.46
C ARG A 86 1.39 -11.33 3.21
N THR A 87 0.70 -10.36 3.80
CA THR A 87 -0.71 -10.12 3.46
C THR A 87 -0.90 -9.01 2.42
N SER A 88 -1.80 -9.26 1.48
CA SER A 88 -2.27 -8.30 0.49
C SER A 88 -3.33 -7.37 1.09
N CYS A 89 -3.56 -6.25 0.41
CA CYS A 89 -4.68 -5.36 0.71
C CYS A 89 -5.68 -5.48 -0.43
N TYR A 90 -6.90 -5.90 -0.11
CA TYR A 90 -7.97 -6.00 -1.09
C TYR A 90 -9.24 -5.41 -0.51
N MET A 91 -9.90 -4.53 -1.28
CA MET A 91 -11.09 -3.78 -0.86
C MET A 91 -10.97 -3.10 0.52
N GLY A 92 -9.76 -2.71 0.91
CA GLY A 92 -9.49 -2.02 2.18
C GLY A 92 -9.33 -2.94 3.38
N MET A 93 -9.21 -4.25 3.16
CA MET A 93 -8.98 -5.27 4.18
C MET A 93 -7.66 -6.00 3.92
N CYS A 94 -6.89 -6.24 4.98
CA CYS A 94 -5.68 -7.05 4.91
C CYS A 94 -6.07 -8.53 4.99
N GLY A 95 -5.45 -9.41 4.22
CA GLY A 95 -5.74 -10.85 4.32
C GLY A 95 -6.98 -11.33 3.56
N TYR A 96 -7.81 -10.42 3.03
CA TYR A 96 -9.14 -10.78 2.50
C TYR A 96 -9.11 -11.77 1.33
N ALA A 97 -8.05 -11.73 0.50
CA ALA A 97 -7.88 -12.61 -0.67
C ALA A 97 -6.57 -13.40 -0.61
N ASP A 98 -5.96 -13.51 0.58
CA ASP A 98 -4.71 -14.26 0.73
C ASP A 98 -5.05 -15.72 1.02
N GLU A 99 -4.65 -16.63 0.12
CA GLU A 99 -4.81 -18.09 0.29
C GLU A 99 -4.05 -18.66 1.50
N PHE A 100 -3.21 -17.84 2.15
CA PHE A 100 -2.37 -18.20 3.29
C PHE A 100 -2.76 -17.47 4.59
N ALA A 101 -3.96 -16.90 4.68
CA ALA A 101 -4.39 -16.20 5.91
C ALA A 101 -4.37 -17.13 7.14
N GLU A 102 -4.49 -18.44 6.94
CA GLU A 102 -4.14 -19.52 7.88
C GLU A 102 -4.14 -20.83 7.07
N LEU A 103 -3.00 -21.23 6.51
CA LEU A 103 -2.75 -22.67 6.51
C LEU A 103 -2.24 -22.96 7.92
N PRO A 104 -2.95 -23.73 8.76
CA PRO A 104 -2.39 -24.19 10.01
C PRO A 104 -1.03 -24.79 9.66
N GLN A 105 0.00 -24.48 10.47
CA GLN A 105 1.26 -25.21 10.39
C GLN A 105 0.90 -26.68 10.40
N GLN A 106 0.95 -27.33 9.23
CA GLN A 106 1.08 -28.77 9.19
C GLN A 106 2.36 -28.98 9.99
N PRO A 107 2.32 -29.71 11.13
CA PRO A 107 3.56 -30.06 11.79
C PRO A 107 4.47 -30.67 10.72
N ASP A 108 5.75 -30.28 10.72
CA ASP A 108 6.72 -30.80 9.76
C ASP A 108 6.48 -32.31 9.63
N PRO A 109 6.38 -32.85 8.40
CA PRO A 109 6.23 -34.29 8.22
C PRO A 109 7.34 -34.93 9.07
N PRO A 110 7.01 -35.94 9.92
CA PRO A 110 8.04 -36.58 10.73
C PRO A 110 9.18 -36.95 9.78
N LEU A 111 10.40 -36.54 10.13
CA LEU A 111 11.59 -36.98 9.42
C LEU A 111 11.49 -38.49 9.41
N ASP A 112 11.24 -39.03 8.22
CA ASP A 112 11.05 -40.44 7.95
C ASP A 112 12.28 -41.16 8.50
N GLU A 113 12.15 -41.72 9.70
CA GLU A 113 13.08 -42.73 10.18
C GLU A 113 12.79 -43.95 9.34
N THR A 114 13.52 -44.03 8.22
CA THR A 114 13.63 -45.17 7.34
C THR A 114 13.45 -46.49 8.11
N PRO A 115 12.51 -47.35 7.71
CA PRO A 115 12.69 -48.77 7.84
C PRO A 115 13.30 -49.25 6.52
N GLU A 116 14.59 -49.54 6.55
CA GLU A 116 15.15 -50.53 5.65
C GLU A 116 14.30 -51.80 5.80
N THR A 117 13.56 -52.21 4.78
CA THR A 117 13.44 -53.62 4.39
C THR A 117 12.63 -53.77 3.11
N ASP A 118 13.38 -54.00 2.03
CA ASP A 118 13.11 -54.94 0.94
C ASP A 118 11.78 -55.68 0.99
N LEU A 119 10.86 -55.33 0.09
CA LEU A 119 9.99 -56.31 -0.58
C LEU A 119 9.81 -55.89 -2.05
N LEU A 120 10.75 -56.38 -2.88
CA LEU A 120 10.62 -56.79 -4.28
C LEU A 120 9.65 -55.99 -5.16
N VAL A 121 10.19 -55.04 -5.94
CA VAL A 121 9.59 -54.65 -7.21
C VAL A 121 10.45 -55.27 -8.32
N ASP A 122 10.03 -56.46 -8.75
CA ASP A 122 10.43 -57.04 -10.02
C ASP A 122 9.95 -56.13 -11.18
N ASP A 123 10.93 -55.84 -12.04
CA ASP A 123 10.83 -55.77 -13.50
C ASP A 123 10.38 -54.47 -14.21
N GLU A 124 11.29 -54.05 -15.09
CA GLU A 124 11.10 -53.26 -16.31
C GLU A 124 10.90 -51.72 -16.24
N TYR A 125 12.04 -51.04 -16.06
CA TYR A 125 12.23 -49.65 -16.46
C TYR A 125 12.27 -49.55 -18.00
N GLN A 126 11.11 -49.56 -18.65
CA GLN A 126 11.02 -49.18 -20.06
C GLN A 126 11.32 -47.67 -20.21
N GLN A 127 12.50 -47.39 -20.74
CA GLN A 127 12.96 -46.04 -21.09
C GLN A 127 11.99 -45.41 -22.11
N PRO A 128 11.44 -44.20 -21.89
CA PRO A 128 10.69 -43.51 -22.94
C PRO A 128 11.65 -43.10 -24.09
N PRO A 129 11.23 -43.16 -25.36
CA PRO A 129 12.10 -42.85 -26.48
C PRO A 129 12.51 -41.38 -26.47
N ALA A 130 13.79 -41.14 -26.75
CA ALA A 130 14.33 -39.81 -26.94
C ALA A 130 13.60 -39.12 -28.11
N HIS A 131 12.86 -38.05 -27.83
CA HIS A 131 12.37 -37.17 -28.87
C HIS A 131 13.56 -36.44 -29.50
N ALA A 132 13.94 -36.88 -30.69
CA ALA A 132 14.91 -36.20 -31.53
C ALA A 132 14.42 -34.77 -31.83
N GLN A 133 15.19 -33.77 -31.42
CA GLN A 133 14.95 -32.39 -31.83
C GLN A 133 15.44 -32.20 -33.28
N PRO A 134 14.69 -31.47 -34.13
CA PRO A 134 15.17 -31.12 -35.47
C PRO A 134 16.40 -30.20 -35.40
N PRO A 135 17.33 -30.26 -36.36
CA PRO A 135 18.51 -29.41 -36.36
C PRO A 135 18.12 -27.93 -36.50
N PRO A 136 18.88 -27.01 -35.88
CA PRO A 136 18.61 -25.59 -35.95
C PRO A 136 18.76 -25.05 -37.39
N PRO A 137 18.02 -23.99 -37.76
CA PRO A 137 17.82 -23.54 -39.15
C PRO A 137 19.04 -22.87 -39.81
N TRP A 138 20.24 -22.98 -39.26
CA TRP A 138 21.46 -22.40 -39.82
C TRP A 138 22.34 -23.43 -40.56
N LEU A 139 21.85 -24.66 -40.75
CA LEU A 139 22.53 -25.73 -41.51
C LEU A 139 21.92 -25.99 -42.90
N LEU A 140 21.28 -24.98 -43.52
CA LEU A 140 20.86 -24.99 -44.93
C LEU A 140 21.30 -23.70 -45.64
#